data_AF-A0A843S9Z5-F1
#
_entry.id   AF-A0A843S9Z5-F1
#
_cell.length_a   1.000
_cell.length_b   1.000
_cell.length_c   1.000
_cell.angle_alpha   90.00
_cell.angle_beta   90.00
_cell.angle_gamma   90.00
#
_symmetry.space_group_name_H-M   'P 1'
#
loop_
_entity.id
_entity.type
_entity.pdbx_description
1 polymer ?
#
loop_
_entity_poly.entity_id
_entity_poly.type
_entity_poly.pdbx_seq_one_letter_code
_entity_poly.pdbx_strand_id
1 'polypeptide(L)'
;MLTRLFAAVVLALPMAAALCAEPLPVQVRLTHVAPDTWRADYQFSQPVTAMRFEPVGDLRKFAWKVLTPGVALTTGATYDALAATDGKPLRQLSVEISAIDQPLGKYYLATDRFSDGGRLIYLGFLQGEALQDKAVRDIAANFTLQGLGKENVLMPAVATAPAGSATPYAYFGPQSPVTAGEGQVLLDPQLSAWAKSLLLDTTAKMSVYYSAAYGQKLRQPMLLMVAVNDTTTPGLSFKGGVIGAQIAYRLGGTALLTPESPKKREIITQVVAHEMAHLWQGNVRRGGVSEQSPPWVHEGGAEAMALDGLLRTGIWSAEQGKAYTDATLGECEKLEHSFATYRGIYACGFERFNRLKVDIVPLWRDMIAAADGKGEIYSEAMVDALAARGGKAAP
;
A
#
# COMPACT_ATOMS: atom_id res chain seq x y z
N MET A 1 8.93 15.96 -72.19
CA MET A 1 9.19 15.45 -70.82
C MET A 1 7.83 15.31 -70.12
N LEU A 2 7.24 14.11 -70.16
CA LEU A 2 5.99 13.79 -69.45
C LEU A 2 6.35 12.98 -68.19
N THR A 3 6.21 13.59 -67.03
CA THR A 3 6.46 12.95 -65.73
C THR A 3 5.21 12.19 -65.31
N ARG A 4 5.28 10.85 -65.32
CA ARG A 4 4.25 9.95 -64.78
C ARG A 4 4.38 9.92 -63.25
N LEU A 5 3.37 10.40 -62.52
CA LEU A 5 3.23 10.14 -61.09
C LEU A 5 2.68 8.73 -60.87
N PHE A 6 3.46 7.89 -60.19
CA PHE A 6 3.00 6.64 -59.59
C PHE A 6 2.22 6.96 -58.30
N ALA A 7 0.96 6.55 -58.22
CA ALA A 7 0.20 6.54 -56.98
C ALA A 7 0.57 5.27 -56.18
N ALA A 8 1.28 5.45 -55.07
CA ALA A 8 1.52 4.39 -54.10
C ALA A 8 0.25 4.21 -53.24
N VAL A 9 -0.42 3.07 -53.41
CA VAL A 9 -1.49 2.62 -52.52
C VAL A 9 -0.83 2.12 -51.23
N VAL A 10 -0.85 2.94 -50.18
CA VAL A 10 -0.48 2.51 -48.83
C VAL A 10 -1.65 1.68 -48.28
N LEU A 11 -1.50 0.36 -48.30
CA LEU A 11 -2.35 -0.56 -47.54
C LEU A 11 -2.12 -0.30 -46.05
N ALA A 12 -3.04 0.45 -45.43
CA ALA A 12 -3.12 0.54 -43.97
C ALA A 12 -3.55 -0.82 -43.42
N LEU A 13 -2.59 -1.63 -42.99
CA LEU A 13 -2.85 -2.76 -42.10
C LEU A 13 -3.43 -2.20 -40.80
N PRO A 14 -4.62 -2.64 -40.35
CA PRO A 14 -5.10 -2.28 -39.04
C PRO A 14 -4.17 -2.98 -38.03
N MET A 15 -3.31 -2.20 -37.37
CA MET A 15 -2.78 -2.62 -36.08
C MET A 15 -4.00 -2.91 -35.20
N ALA A 16 -4.26 -4.19 -34.97
CA ALA A 16 -5.19 -4.61 -33.94
C ALA A 16 -4.61 -4.08 -32.62
N ALA A 17 -5.09 -2.91 -32.21
CA ALA A 17 -4.96 -2.49 -30.83
C ALA A 17 -5.52 -3.64 -30.00
N ALA A 18 -4.67 -4.28 -29.21
CA ALA A 18 -5.13 -5.15 -28.14
C ALA A 18 -6.00 -4.27 -27.25
N LEU A 19 -7.31 -4.29 -27.49
CA LEU A 19 -8.31 -3.76 -26.57
C LEU A 19 -8.02 -4.48 -25.25
N CYS A 20 -7.45 -3.76 -24.29
CA CYS A 20 -7.32 -4.25 -22.92
C CYS A 20 -8.73 -4.68 -22.51
N ALA A 21 -8.94 -5.98 -22.38
CA ALA A 21 -10.25 -6.51 -22.05
C ALA A 21 -10.70 -5.90 -20.73
N GLU A 22 -11.94 -5.41 -20.68
CA GLU A 22 -12.44 -4.79 -19.46
C GLU A 22 -12.30 -5.76 -18.26
N PRO A 23 -11.96 -5.25 -17.07
CA PRO A 23 -11.89 -6.07 -15.86
C PRO A 23 -13.19 -6.84 -15.63
N LEU A 24 -13.11 -8.09 -15.17
CA LEU A 24 -14.28 -8.92 -14.88
C LEU A 24 -14.87 -8.56 -13.51
N PRO A 25 -16.13 -8.11 -13.42
CA PRO A 25 -16.78 -7.89 -12.13
C PRO A 25 -16.99 -9.20 -11.38
N VAL A 26 -16.55 -9.24 -10.11
CA VAL A 26 -16.72 -10.39 -9.21
C VAL A 26 -17.19 -9.90 -7.84
N GLN A 27 -18.26 -10.51 -7.32
CA GLN A 27 -18.67 -10.26 -5.94
C GLN A 27 -17.92 -11.22 -5.02
N VAL A 28 -17.30 -10.70 -3.97
CA VAL A 28 -16.55 -11.50 -3.00
C VAL A 28 -17.14 -11.27 -1.61
N ARG A 29 -17.79 -12.28 -1.05
CA ARG A 29 -18.27 -12.24 0.34
C ARG A 29 -17.24 -12.89 1.24
N LEU A 30 -16.64 -12.10 2.13
CA LEU A 30 -15.74 -12.60 3.17
C LEU A 30 -16.47 -12.65 4.51
N THR A 31 -16.65 -13.85 5.06
CA THR A 31 -17.38 -14.08 6.31
C THR A 31 -16.45 -14.69 7.36
N HIS A 32 -16.37 -14.13 8.56
CA HIS A 32 -15.73 -14.78 9.70
C HIS A 32 -16.68 -15.86 10.24
N VAL A 33 -16.32 -17.14 10.08
CA VAL A 33 -17.25 -18.27 10.30
C VAL A 33 -16.98 -19.05 11.59
N ALA A 34 -15.74 -19.05 12.06
CA ALA A 34 -15.31 -19.65 13.31
C ALA A 34 -14.03 -18.95 13.78
N PRO A 35 -13.58 -19.14 15.04
CA PRO A 35 -12.31 -18.59 15.49
C PRO A 35 -11.19 -18.90 14.50
N ASP A 36 -10.46 -17.86 14.11
CA ASP A 36 -9.33 -17.96 13.18
C ASP A 36 -9.69 -18.57 11.80
N THR A 37 -10.96 -18.53 11.40
CA THR A 37 -11.44 -19.13 10.15
C THR A 37 -12.42 -18.22 9.40
N TRP A 38 -12.06 -17.84 8.18
CA TRP A 38 -12.92 -17.08 7.27
C TRP A 38 -13.35 -17.92 6.08
N ARG A 39 -14.49 -17.59 5.50
CA ARG A 39 -14.93 -18.12 4.21
C ARG A 39 -15.02 -17.00 3.19
N ALA A 40 -14.36 -17.19 2.05
CA ALA A 40 -14.47 -16.31 0.90
C ALA A 40 -15.33 -16.98 -0.18
N ASP A 41 -16.50 -16.41 -0.43
CA ASP A 41 -17.43 -16.85 -1.47
C ASP A 41 -17.38 -15.87 -2.66
N TYR A 42 -16.97 -16.37 -3.82
CA TYR A 42 -16.82 -15.64 -5.06
C TYR A 42 -18.00 -15.92 -5.99
N GLN A 43 -18.54 -14.87 -6.59
CA GLN A 43 -19.57 -14.94 -7.62
C GLN A 43 -19.11 -14.15 -8.85
N PHE A 44 -18.84 -14.88 -9.93
CA PHE A 44 -18.38 -14.29 -11.19
C PHE A 44 -19.58 -13.85 -12.03
N SER A 45 -19.50 -12.65 -12.61
CA SER A 45 -20.53 -12.14 -13.55
C SER A 45 -20.59 -12.95 -14.85
N GLN A 46 -19.46 -13.53 -15.26
CA GLN A 46 -19.33 -14.40 -16.43
C GLN A 46 -18.63 -15.71 -16.03
N PRO A 47 -18.84 -16.81 -16.77
CA PRO A 47 -18.14 -18.06 -16.49
C PRO A 47 -16.62 -17.92 -16.71
N VAL A 48 -15.83 -18.54 -15.83
CA VAL A 48 -14.36 -18.56 -15.86
C VAL A 48 -13.86 -19.99 -15.70
N THR A 49 -12.72 -20.36 -16.26
CA THR A 49 -12.15 -21.71 -16.07
C THR A 49 -11.17 -21.78 -14.89
N ALA A 50 -10.56 -20.65 -14.53
CA ALA A 50 -9.69 -20.54 -13.38
C ALA A 50 -9.66 -19.11 -12.81
N MET A 51 -9.32 -19.00 -11.53
CA MET A 51 -8.89 -17.76 -10.88
C MET A 51 -7.40 -17.88 -10.53
N ARG A 52 -6.60 -16.91 -10.92
CA ARG A 52 -5.16 -16.84 -10.66
C ARG A 52 -4.85 -15.76 -9.63
N PHE A 53 -3.82 -15.97 -8.83
CA PHE A 53 -3.39 -15.08 -7.78
C PHE A 53 -1.87 -14.89 -7.82
N GLU A 54 -1.37 -13.77 -7.30
CA GLU A 54 0.08 -13.54 -7.10
C GLU A 54 0.68 -14.69 -6.26
N PRO A 55 1.81 -15.30 -6.67
CA PRO A 55 2.34 -16.48 -6.00
C PRO A 55 2.88 -16.15 -4.61
N VAL A 56 2.44 -16.89 -3.59
CA VAL A 56 2.88 -16.71 -2.19
C VAL A 56 3.57 -17.96 -1.62
N GLY A 57 4.20 -18.75 -2.50
CA GLY A 57 4.78 -20.05 -2.15
C GLY A 57 3.70 -21.04 -1.67
N ASP A 58 4.02 -21.83 -0.66
CA ASP A 58 3.08 -22.84 -0.14
C ASP A 58 2.02 -22.27 0.80
N LEU A 59 2.00 -20.97 1.09
CA LEU A 59 1.08 -20.41 2.08
C LEU A 59 -0.38 -20.72 1.77
N ARG A 60 -0.86 -20.50 0.53
CA ARG A 60 -2.25 -20.82 0.17
C ARG A 60 -2.56 -22.30 0.33
N LYS A 61 -1.60 -23.18 0.05
CA LYS A 61 -1.76 -24.62 0.25
C LYS A 61 -2.01 -24.98 1.73
N PHE A 62 -1.44 -24.22 2.66
CA PHE A 62 -1.66 -24.43 4.10
C PHE A 62 -2.87 -23.66 4.65
N ALA A 63 -3.13 -22.44 4.18
CA ALA A 63 -4.21 -21.61 4.69
C ALA A 63 -5.57 -21.94 4.07
N TRP A 64 -5.60 -22.37 2.81
CA TRP A 64 -6.84 -22.49 2.06
C TRP A 64 -7.30 -23.94 1.96
N LYS A 65 -8.58 -24.12 2.26
CA LYS A 65 -9.32 -25.33 1.98
C LYS A 65 -10.38 -25.02 0.94
N VAL A 66 -10.27 -25.65 -0.22
CA VAL A 66 -11.25 -25.50 -1.31
C VAL A 66 -12.55 -26.18 -0.91
N LEU A 67 -13.65 -25.42 -0.92
CA LEU A 67 -14.98 -25.94 -0.58
C LEU A 67 -15.81 -26.27 -1.83
N THR A 68 -15.43 -25.74 -2.99
CA THR A 68 -16.17 -25.97 -4.24
C THR A 68 -15.85 -27.33 -4.82
N PRO A 69 -16.84 -28.23 -5.02
CA PRO A 69 -16.62 -29.53 -5.62
C PRO A 69 -16.04 -29.41 -7.04
N GLY A 70 -15.07 -30.27 -7.37
CA GLY A 70 -14.44 -30.29 -8.69
C GLY A 70 -13.50 -29.10 -8.95
N VAL A 71 -13.11 -28.35 -7.92
CA VAL A 71 -12.09 -27.29 -8.02
C VAL A 71 -10.85 -27.72 -7.24
N ALA A 72 -9.67 -27.44 -7.80
CA ALA A 72 -8.39 -27.70 -7.16
C ALA A 72 -7.55 -26.43 -7.04
N LEU A 73 -6.80 -26.33 -5.93
CA LEU A 73 -5.75 -25.32 -5.75
C LEU A 73 -4.42 -25.89 -6.26
N THR A 74 -3.73 -25.12 -7.10
CA THR A 74 -2.36 -25.38 -7.53
C THR A 74 -1.49 -24.17 -7.21
N THR A 75 -0.34 -24.39 -6.56
CA THR A 75 0.65 -23.32 -6.31
C THR A 75 1.76 -23.38 -7.37
N GLY A 76 2.33 -22.24 -7.72
CA GLY A 76 3.32 -22.15 -8.79
C GLY A 76 4.28 -20.97 -8.66
N ALA A 77 5.35 -20.99 -9.45
CA ALA A 77 6.35 -19.91 -9.42
C ALA A 77 5.83 -18.58 -10.00
N THR A 78 4.85 -18.64 -10.90
CA THR A 78 4.29 -17.47 -11.59
C THR A 78 2.95 -17.04 -11.01
N TYR A 79 2.14 -17.99 -10.57
CA TYR A 79 0.83 -17.74 -9.97
C TYR A 79 0.38 -18.96 -9.16
N ASP A 80 -0.48 -18.72 -8.19
CA ASP A 80 -1.35 -19.75 -7.63
C ASP A 80 -2.68 -19.75 -8.39
N ALA A 81 -3.36 -20.88 -8.50
CA ALA A 81 -4.62 -20.97 -9.23
C ALA A 81 -5.65 -21.86 -8.55
N LEU A 82 -6.91 -21.43 -8.60
CA LEU A 82 -8.07 -22.26 -8.36
C LEU A 82 -8.74 -22.55 -9.71
N ALA A 83 -8.82 -23.81 -10.11
CA ALA A 83 -9.32 -24.21 -11.42
C ALA A 83 -10.24 -25.42 -11.34
N ALA A 84 -11.21 -25.50 -12.26
CA ALA A 84 -12.04 -26.68 -12.42
C ALA A 84 -11.19 -27.88 -12.89
N THR A 85 -11.27 -29.01 -12.20
CA THR A 85 -10.48 -30.21 -12.51
C THR A 85 -10.89 -30.86 -13.82
N ASP A 86 -12.13 -30.63 -14.26
CA ASP A 86 -12.66 -31.10 -15.54
C ASP A 86 -12.61 -30.04 -16.64
N GLY A 87 -12.01 -28.87 -16.36
CA GLY A 87 -11.90 -27.74 -17.28
C GLY A 87 -13.22 -27.02 -17.59
N LYS A 88 -14.34 -27.39 -16.93
CA LYS A 88 -15.62 -26.74 -17.19
C LYS A 88 -15.66 -25.32 -16.59
N PRO A 89 -16.43 -24.40 -17.20
CA PRO A 89 -16.57 -23.05 -16.66
C PRO A 89 -17.27 -23.02 -15.29
N LEU A 90 -16.73 -22.21 -14.39
CA LEU A 90 -17.20 -21.92 -13.04
C LEU A 90 -17.88 -20.54 -13.02
N ARG A 91 -18.98 -20.44 -12.27
CA ARG A 91 -19.62 -19.15 -11.93
C ARG A 91 -19.50 -18.80 -10.45
N GLN A 92 -19.10 -19.76 -9.63
CA GLN A 92 -18.97 -19.62 -8.20
C GLN A 92 -17.73 -20.37 -7.73
N LEU A 93 -17.13 -19.86 -6.66
CA LEU A 93 -16.03 -20.51 -5.97
C LEU A 93 -16.13 -20.16 -4.48
N SER A 94 -15.76 -21.09 -3.62
CA SER A 94 -15.73 -20.93 -2.17
C SER A 94 -14.50 -21.59 -1.60
N VAL A 95 -13.79 -20.85 -0.75
CA VAL A 95 -12.63 -21.32 0.01
C VAL A 95 -12.79 -20.94 1.48
N GLU A 96 -12.41 -21.86 2.35
CA GLU A 96 -12.17 -21.58 3.76
C GLU A 96 -10.69 -21.19 3.93
N ILE A 97 -10.45 -20.21 4.80
CA ILE A 97 -9.17 -19.55 5.00
C ILE A 97 -8.89 -19.55 6.49
N SER A 98 -7.86 -20.28 6.89
CA SER A 98 -7.35 -20.25 8.25
C SER A 98 -6.42 -19.06 8.46
N ALA A 99 -6.46 -18.42 9.63
CA ALA A 99 -5.46 -17.43 10.01
C ALA A 99 -4.07 -18.09 10.03
N ILE A 100 -3.08 -17.35 9.52
CA ILE A 100 -1.68 -17.76 9.55
C ILE A 100 -0.84 -16.60 10.06
N ASP A 101 -0.11 -16.84 11.14
CA ASP A 101 0.76 -15.83 11.75
C ASP A 101 2.20 -15.88 11.19
N GLN A 102 2.47 -16.77 10.21
CA GLN A 102 3.79 -16.94 9.59
C GLN A 102 4.20 -15.75 8.72
N PRO A 103 5.44 -15.24 8.86
CA PRO A 103 5.93 -14.15 8.03
C PRO A 103 6.22 -14.60 6.59
N LEU A 104 5.73 -13.84 5.61
CA LEU A 104 5.92 -14.10 4.17
C LEU A 104 7.12 -13.38 3.56
N GLY A 105 8.21 -13.20 4.31
CA GLY A 105 9.34 -12.40 3.86
C GLY A 105 8.89 -10.98 3.46
N LYS A 106 9.06 -10.64 2.17
CA LYS A 106 8.71 -9.33 1.58
C LYS A 106 7.21 -9.09 1.34
N TYR A 107 6.36 -10.12 1.38
CA TYR A 107 4.94 -9.94 1.09
C TYR A 107 4.17 -9.39 2.31
N TYR A 108 3.09 -8.67 2.02
CA TYR A 108 2.05 -8.35 2.99
C TYR A 108 1.55 -9.64 3.64
N LEU A 109 1.28 -9.58 4.94
CA LEU A 109 0.79 -10.74 5.67
C LEU A 109 -0.66 -10.98 5.30
N ALA A 110 -1.00 -12.21 4.97
CA ALA A 110 -2.39 -12.56 4.68
C ALA A 110 -3.31 -12.23 5.86
N THR A 111 -2.83 -12.47 7.08
CA THR A 111 -3.55 -12.15 8.31
C THR A 111 -2.65 -11.56 9.40
N ASP A 112 -3.21 -10.69 10.25
CA ASP A 112 -2.56 -10.22 11.48
C ASP A 112 -3.50 -10.30 12.69
N ARG A 113 -2.95 -10.29 13.91
CA ARG A 113 -3.68 -10.48 15.16
C ARG A 113 -3.52 -9.30 16.11
N PHE A 114 -4.65 -8.87 16.67
CA PHE A 114 -4.70 -7.97 17.80
C PHE A 114 -4.78 -8.78 19.11
N SER A 115 -4.19 -8.27 20.19
CA SER A 115 -4.16 -8.98 21.48
C SER A 115 -5.53 -9.25 22.13
N ASP A 116 -6.58 -8.55 21.70
CA ASP A 116 -7.97 -8.77 22.15
C ASP A 116 -8.77 -9.75 21.28
N GLY A 117 -8.10 -10.43 20.36
CA GLY A 117 -8.72 -11.38 19.44
C GLY A 117 -9.18 -10.76 18.11
N GLY A 118 -9.05 -9.44 17.93
CA GLY A 118 -9.27 -8.82 16.62
C GLY A 118 -8.28 -9.33 15.57
N ARG A 119 -8.69 -9.30 14.30
CA ARG A 119 -7.95 -9.88 13.18
C ARG A 119 -7.95 -8.94 11.97
N LEU A 120 -6.79 -8.77 11.35
CA LEU A 120 -6.66 -8.13 10.05
C LEU A 120 -6.58 -9.19 8.97
N ILE A 121 -7.29 -9.00 7.86
CA ILE A 121 -7.22 -9.84 6.67
C ILE A 121 -6.85 -8.95 5.47
N TYR A 122 -5.72 -9.24 4.81
CA TYR A 122 -5.32 -8.51 3.61
C TYR A 122 -6.22 -8.91 2.44
N LEU A 123 -7.11 -8.02 1.98
CA LEU A 123 -8.07 -8.37 0.93
C LEU A 123 -7.41 -8.54 -0.44
N GLY A 124 -6.26 -7.90 -0.69
CA GLY A 124 -5.44 -8.16 -1.88
C GLY A 124 -4.98 -9.63 -1.99
N PHE A 125 -4.88 -10.35 -0.87
CA PHE A 125 -4.60 -11.79 -0.87
C PHE A 125 -5.70 -12.64 -1.54
N LEU A 126 -6.92 -12.08 -1.62
CA LEU A 126 -8.13 -12.68 -2.18
C LEU A 126 -8.42 -12.17 -3.61
N GLN A 127 -7.55 -11.34 -4.17
CA GLN A 127 -7.70 -10.77 -5.51
C GLN A 127 -6.68 -11.35 -6.49
N GLY A 128 -7.00 -11.21 -7.77
CA GLY A 128 -6.11 -11.61 -8.85
C GLY A 128 -6.82 -11.52 -10.20
N GLU A 129 -6.62 -12.53 -11.03
CA GLU A 129 -7.06 -12.54 -12.42
C GLU A 129 -8.02 -13.70 -12.69
N ALA A 130 -8.91 -13.52 -13.65
CA ALA A 130 -9.78 -14.57 -14.17
C ALA A 130 -9.26 -15.08 -15.52
N LEU A 131 -9.26 -16.40 -15.70
CA LEU A 131 -9.03 -17.03 -17.00
C LEU A 131 -10.38 -17.36 -17.65
N GLN A 132 -10.62 -16.80 -18.83
CA GLN A 132 -11.82 -17.02 -19.64
C GLN A 132 -11.40 -17.30 -21.08
N ASP A 133 -11.72 -18.49 -21.61
CA ASP A 133 -11.43 -18.88 -23.00
C ASP A 133 -9.97 -18.61 -23.44
N LYS A 134 -9.01 -18.88 -22.54
CA LYS A 134 -7.55 -18.65 -22.67
C LYS A 134 -7.11 -17.19 -22.55
N ALA A 135 -8.02 -16.23 -22.43
CA ALA A 135 -7.72 -14.85 -22.11
C ALA A 135 -7.65 -14.64 -20.59
N VAL A 136 -6.64 -13.89 -20.14
CA VAL A 136 -6.52 -13.44 -18.76
C VAL A 136 -7.15 -12.06 -18.65
N ARG A 137 -7.98 -11.85 -17.64
CA ARG A 137 -8.64 -10.57 -17.35
C ARG A 137 -8.46 -10.25 -15.88
N ASP A 138 -8.14 -9.00 -15.57
CA ASP A 138 -8.13 -8.56 -14.18
C ASP A 138 -9.52 -8.72 -13.55
N ILE A 139 -9.57 -9.03 -12.25
CA ILE A 139 -10.82 -9.06 -11.51
C ILE A 139 -11.08 -7.68 -10.87
N ALA A 140 -12.25 -7.13 -11.13
CA ALA A 140 -12.82 -6.03 -10.35
C ALA A 140 -13.63 -6.64 -9.19
N ALA A 141 -12.96 -6.94 -8.07
CA ALA A 141 -13.60 -7.55 -6.91
C ALA A 141 -14.37 -6.49 -6.09
N ASN A 142 -15.62 -6.79 -5.79
CA ASN A 142 -16.46 -6.02 -4.89
C ASN A 142 -16.67 -6.82 -3.60
N PHE A 143 -16.11 -6.32 -2.49
CA PHE A 143 -16.13 -7.02 -1.21
C PHE A 143 -17.36 -6.69 -0.38
N THR A 144 -18.03 -7.74 0.09
CA THR A 144 -18.98 -7.67 1.21
C THR A 144 -18.39 -8.41 2.40
N LEU A 145 -18.29 -7.74 3.54
CA LEU A 145 -17.64 -8.29 4.73
C LEU A 145 -18.67 -8.59 5.83
N GLN A 146 -18.52 -9.72 6.51
CA GLN A 146 -19.40 -10.13 7.60
C GLN A 146 -18.60 -10.71 8.76
N GLY A 147 -18.76 -10.12 9.95
CA GLY A 147 -18.10 -10.56 11.17
C GLY A 147 -18.81 -11.71 11.88
N LEU A 148 -18.11 -12.34 12.82
CA LEU A 148 -18.62 -13.39 13.67
C LEU A 148 -19.29 -12.77 14.91
N GLY A 149 -20.57 -13.06 15.13
CA GLY A 149 -21.30 -12.52 16.28
C GLY A 149 -21.48 -11.00 16.23
N LYS A 150 -20.86 -10.27 17.17
CA LYS A 150 -20.98 -8.82 17.34
C LYS A 150 -19.69 -8.06 16.99
N GLU A 151 -18.84 -8.66 16.17
CA GLU A 151 -17.62 -7.99 15.71
C GLU A 151 -17.94 -6.70 14.94
N ASN A 152 -17.14 -5.68 15.21
CA ASN A 152 -16.99 -4.57 14.30
C ASN A 152 -16.18 -5.04 13.09
N VAL A 153 -16.67 -4.67 11.91
CA VAL A 153 -16.00 -4.95 10.65
C VAL A 153 -15.63 -3.63 10.02
N LEU A 154 -14.33 -3.40 9.82
CA LEU A 154 -13.81 -2.14 9.30
C LEU A 154 -13.04 -2.41 8.01
N MET A 155 -13.37 -1.65 6.97
CA MET A 155 -12.60 -1.57 5.74
C MET A 155 -12.62 -0.12 5.29
N PRO A 156 -11.46 0.49 4.98
CA PRO A 156 -11.43 1.80 4.36
C PRO A 156 -12.28 1.79 3.09
N ALA A 157 -12.94 2.90 2.77
CA ALA A 157 -13.63 3.04 1.50
C ALA A 157 -12.64 2.81 0.37
N VAL A 158 -12.88 1.83 -0.50
CA VAL A 158 -12.04 1.60 -1.69
C VAL A 158 -12.56 2.53 -2.77
N ALA A 159 -11.71 3.39 -3.33
CA ALA A 159 -12.09 4.20 -4.48
C ALA A 159 -12.32 3.24 -5.65
N THR A 160 -13.09 3.67 -6.65
CA THR A 160 -12.98 3.09 -7.99
C THR A 160 -11.56 3.32 -8.50
N ALA A 161 -10.67 2.41 -8.15
CA ALA A 161 -9.29 2.37 -8.59
C ALA A 161 -9.20 1.56 -9.90
N PRO A 162 -8.15 1.76 -10.71
CA PRO A 162 -7.86 0.85 -11.80
C PRO A 162 -7.80 -0.60 -11.30
N ALA A 163 -8.21 -1.55 -12.14
CA ALA A 163 -8.05 -2.96 -11.83
C ALA A 163 -6.57 -3.27 -11.51
N GLY A 164 -6.33 -4.15 -10.54
CA GLY A 164 -4.98 -4.46 -10.04
C GLY A 164 -4.48 -3.55 -8.90
N SER A 165 -5.26 -2.56 -8.45
CA SER A 165 -4.90 -1.78 -7.26
C SER A 165 -4.99 -2.64 -5.99
N ALA A 166 -3.95 -2.60 -5.14
CA ALA A 166 -3.92 -3.36 -3.89
C ALA A 166 -5.12 -2.98 -3.00
N THR A 167 -5.92 -3.98 -2.62
CA THR A 167 -7.08 -3.76 -1.75
C THR A 167 -6.66 -3.80 -0.29
N PRO A 168 -7.14 -2.85 0.55
CA PRO A 168 -6.70 -2.70 1.92
C PRO A 168 -7.00 -3.94 2.79
N TYR A 169 -6.45 -3.94 4.01
CA TYR A 169 -6.86 -4.87 5.04
C TYR A 169 -8.27 -4.57 5.53
N ALA A 170 -9.00 -5.63 5.86
CA ALA A 170 -10.22 -5.58 6.65
C ALA A 170 -9.94 -5.99 8.10
N TYR A 171 -10.48 -5.26 9.07
CA TYR A 171 -10.47 -5.64 10.48
C TYR A 171 -11.78 -6.34 10.86
N PHE A 172 -11.66 -7.42 11.63
CA PHE A 172 -12.75 -8.15 12.27
C PHE A 172 -12.44 -8.25 13.77
N GLY A 173 -13.20 -7.61 14.63
CA GLY A 173 -12.93 -7.68 16.07
C GLY A 173 -13.77 -6.75 16.92
N PRO A 174 -13.52 -6.69 18.23
CA PRO A 174 -14.38 -5.96 19.15
C PRO A 174 -14.16 -4.44 19.14
N GLN A 175 -13.05 -3.94 18.59
CA GLN A 175 -12.71 -2.52 18.66
C GLN A 175 -13.40 -1.68 17.59
N SER A 176 -13.60 -0.41 17.90
CA SER A 176 -13.90 0.64 16.94
C SER A 176 -12.72 1.61 16.87
N PRO A 177 -12.45 2.22 15.71
CA PRO A 177 -11.36 3.17 15.60
C PRO A 177 -11.70 4.43 16.39
N VAL A 178 -10.65 5.12 16.86
CA VAL A 178 -10.75 6.44 17.48
C VAL A 178 -10.28 7.51 16.50
N THR A 179 -10.84 8.70 16.61
CA THR A 179 -10.41 9.84 15.78
C THR A 179 -9.12 10.45 16.34
N ALA A 180 -8.16 10.74 15.45
CA ALA A 180 -6.93 11.46 15.76
C ALA A 180 -6.62 12.46 14.64
N GLY A 181 -6.85 13.75 14.92
CA GLY A 181 -6.76 14.81 13.91
C GLY A 181 -7.78 14.58 12.79
N GLU A 182 -7.30 14.49 11.55
CA GLU A 182 -8.14 14.19 10.38
C GLU A 182 -8.24 12.68 10.06
N GLY A 183 -7.59 11.83 10.86
CA GLY A 183 -7.54 10.38 10.65
C GLY A 183 -8.35 9.55 11.65
N GLN A 184 -8.51 8.28 11.32
CA GLN A 184 -9.00 7.22 12.20
C GLN A 184 -7.84 6.31 12.61
N VAL A 185 -7.84 5.83 13.85
CA VAL A 185 -6.75 5.04 14.41
C VAL A 185 -7.30 3.84 15.19
N LEU A 186 -6.76 2.66 14.93
CA LEU A 186 -7.07 1.40 15.60
C LEU A 186 -5.79 0.80 16.18
N LEU A 187 -5.69 0.70 17.50
CA LEU A 187 -4.44 0.34 18.19
C LEU A 187 -4.61 -0.91 19.03
N ASP A 188 -3.66 -1.83 18.93
CA ASP A 188 -3.61 -3.01 19.76
C ASP A 188 -3.65 -2.67 21.28
N PRO A 189 -4.55 -3.28 22.06
CA PRO A 189 -4.62 -3.08 23.51
C PRO A 189 -3.33 -3.42 24.27
N GLN A 190 -2.47 -4.29 23.73
CA GLN A 190 -1.19 -4.66 24.31
C GLN A 190 -0.13 -3.56 24.21
N LEU A 191 -0.32 -2.55 23.35
CA LEU A 191 0.58 -1.41 23.30
C LEU A 191 0.66 -0.73 24.66
N SER A 192 1.87 -0.35 25.05
CA SER A 192 2.12 0.47 26.23
C SER A 192 1.40 1.82 26.11
N ALA A 193 1.03 2.42 27.25
CA ALA A 193 0.28 3.68 27.27
C ALA A 193 1.02 4.81 26.53
N TRP A 194 2.35 4.88 26.67
CA TRP A 194 3.18 5.87 26.00
C TRP A 194 3.15 5.69 24.47
N ALA A 195 3.22 4.44 23.98
CA ALA A 195 3.19 4.16 22.55
C ALA A 195 1.81 4.49 21.95
N LYS A 196 0.72 4.15 22.65
CA LYS A 196 -0.64 4.54 22.23
C LYS A 196 -0.78 6.05 22.12
N SER A 197 -0.36 6.78 23.16
CA SER A 197 -0.42 8.24 23.17
C SER A 197 0.41 8.85 22.06
N LEU A 198 1.61 8.31 21.81
CA LEU A 198 2.52 8.79 20.77
C LEU A 198 1.91 8.60 19.37
N LEU A 199 1.40 7.40 19.07
CA LEU A 199 0.76 7.10 17.78
C LEU A 199 -0.44 8.04 17.53
N LEU A 200 -1.31 8.23 18.53
CA LEU A 200 -2.46 9.14 18.42
C LEU A 200 -2.03 10.59 18.19
N ASP A 201 -1.07 11.10 18.98
CA ASP A 201 -0.57 12.49 18.86
C ASP A 201 0.12 12.73 17.51
N THR A 202 1.00 11.81 17.09
CA THR A 202 1.69 11.89 15.80
C THR A 202 0.70 11.85 14.64
N THR A 203 -0.25 10.90 14.63
CA THR A 203 -1.27 10.84 13.57
C THR A 203 -2.12 12.11 13.55
N ALA A 204 -2.52 12.64 14.72
CA ALA A 204 -3.33 13.84 14.79
C ALA A 204 -2.60 15.06 14.22
N LYS A 205 -1.36 15.31 14.64
CA LYS A 205 -0.57 16.45 14.20
C LYS A 205 -0.17 16.35 12.73
N MET A 206 0.31 15.18 12.30
CA MET A 206 0.80 14.98 10.93
C MET A 206 -0.34 15.01 9.91
N SER A 207 -1.53 14.48 10.24
CA SER A 207 -2.67 14.50 9.30
C SER A 207 -3.16 15.92 9.03
N VAL A 208 -3.30 16.73 10.09
CA VAL A 208 -3.63 18.15 9.97
C VAL A 208 -2.55 18.90 9.21
N TYR A 209 -1.27 18.63 9.53
CA TYR A 209 -0.14 19.26 8.86
C TYR A 209 -0.13 18.97 7.36
N TYR A 210 -0.16 17.71 6.95
CA TYR A 210 -0.07 17.35 5.54
C TYR A 210 -1.26 17.83 4.72
N SER A 211 -2.49 17.82 5.26
CA SER A 211 -3.65 18.42 4.60
C SER A 211 -3.42 19.91 4.28
N ALA A 212 -2.92 20.67 5.26
CA ALA A 212 -2.63 22.09 5.08
C ALA A 212 -1.40 22.31 4.18
N ALA A 213 -0.33 21.56 4.42
CA ALA A 213 0.94 21.68 3.73
C ALA A 213 0.82 21.33 2.26
N TYR A 214 0.02 20.36 1.85
CA TYR A 214 -0.15 20.01 0.43
C TYR A 214 -1.41 20.58 -0.22
N GLY A 215 -2.21 21.33 0.54
CA GLY A 215 -3.38 22.04 0.02
C GLY A 215 -4.52 21.12 -0.45
N GLN A 216 -4.49 19.85 -0.05
CA GLN A 216 -5.52 18.87 -0.38
C GLN A 216 -5.79 17.93 0.79
N LYS A 217 -7.07 17.63 1.01
CA LYS A 217 -7.50 16.55 1.87
C LYS A 217 -7.35 15.22 1.15
N LEU A 218 -7.11 14.16 1.90
CA LEU A 218 -7.19 12.81 1.36
C LEU A 218 -8.61 12.56 0.81
N ARG A 219 -8.69 11.95 -0.37
CA ARG A 219 -9.98 11.61 -1.01
C ARG A 219 -10.78 10.58 -0.22
N GLN A 220 -10.10 9.85 0.66
CA GLN A 220 -10.66 8.91 1.60
C GLN A 220 -10.12 9.22 2.99
N PRO A 221 -10.92 9.00 4.05
CA PRO A 221 -10.41 9.09 5.41
C PRO A 221 -9.26 8.11 5.63
N MET A 222 -8.15 8.61 6.18
CA MET A 222 -7.03 7.73 6.51
C MET A 222 -7.39 6.82 7.68
N LEU A 223 -6.93 5.58 7.63
CA LEU A 223 -7.04 4.62 8.74
C LEU A 223 -5.65 4.05 9.08
N LEU A 224 -5.14 4.38 10.27
CA LEU A 224 -3.97 3.75 10.85
C LEU A 224 -4.41 2.54 11.68
N MET A 225 -3.85 1.36 11.40
CA MET A 225 -4.08 0.15 12.20
C MET A 225 -2.75 -0.40 12.67
N VAL A 226 -2.66 -0.69 13.96
CA VAL A 226 -1.44 -1.21 14.59
C VAL A 226 -1.78 -2.46 15.38
N ALA A 227 -1.29 -3.61 14.91
CA ALA A 227 -1.32 -4.89 15.60
C ALA A 227 0.00 -5.12 16.36
N VAL A 228 -0.04 -5.84 17.48
CA VAL A 228 1.14 -6.31 18.22
C VAL A 228 1.13 -7.83 18.29
N ASN A 229 2.13 -8.45 17.67
CA ASN A 229 2.13 -9.91 17.50
C ASN A 229 3.48 -10.58 17.85
N ASP A 230 4.55 -9.79 17.99
CA ASP A 230 5.88 -10.26 18.35
C ASP A 230 6.33 -9.47 19.58
N THR A 231 6.51 -10.18 20.68
CA THR A 231 6.96 -9.60 21.96
C THR A 231 8.29 -10.20 22.41
N THR A 232 8.96 -10.93 21.52
CA THR A 232 10.13 -11.77 21.84
C THR A 232 11.39 -11.35 21.11
N THR A 233 11.28 -10.78 19.90
CA THR A 233 12.46 -10.28 19.16
C THR A 233 13.14 -9.14 19.93
N PRO A 234 14.48 -9.13 20.04
CA PRO A 234 15.20 -8.00 20.63
C PRO A 234 14.96 -6.68 19.87
N GLY A 235 14.78 -5.58 20.60
CA GLY A 235 14.62 -4.26 19.99
C GLY A 235 13.18 -3.93 19.59
N LEU A 236 13.02 -2.94 18.69
CA LEU A 236 11.75 -2.61 18.05
C LEU A 236 11.71 -3.24 16.66
N SER A 237 10.55 -3.76 16.28
CA SER A 237 10.28 -4.31 14.95
C SER A 237 9.04 -3.65 14.37
N PHE A 238 9.12 -3.28 13.09
CA PHE A 238 8.02 -2.72 12.32
C PHE A 238 7.93 -3.48 11.00
N LYS A 239 6.74 -3.99 10.71
CA LYS A 239 6.41 -4.53 9.39
C LYS A 239 5.07 -3.98 8.96
N GLY A 240 4.96 -3.46 7.74
CA GLY A 240 3.74 -2.81 7.30
C GLY A 240 4.02 -1.79 6.23
N GLY A 241 3.01 -1.01 5.91
CA GLY A 241 3.11 0.09 4.94
C GLY A 241 1.74 0.64 4.56
N VAL A 242 1.74 1.46 3.52
CA VAL A 242 0.55 2.08 2.95
C VAL A 242 -0.13 1.20 1.89
N ILE A 243 -1.44 1.03 2.03
CA ILE A 243 -2.31 0.43 1.00
C ILE A 243 -3.56 1.32 0.84
N GLY A 244 -3.65 2.04 -0.28
CA GLY A 244 -4.71 3.04 -0.48
C GLY A 244 -4.63 4.14 0.59
N ALA A 245 -5.75 4.43 1.25
CA ALA A 245 -5.78 5.38 2.38
C ALA A 245 -5.50 4.73 3.75
N GLN A 246 -4.98 3.49 3.78
CA GLN A 246 -4.73 2.76 5.01
C GLN A 246 -3.23 2.62 5.28
N ILE A 247 -2.85 2.79 6.54
CA ILE A 247 -1.55 2.38 7.04
C ILE A 247 -1.79 1.19 7.95
N ALA A 248 -1.20 0.04 7.63
CA ALA A 248 -1.31 -1.16 8.46
C ALA A 248 0.08 -1.57 8.94
N TYR A 249 0.29 -1.54 10.25
CA TYR A 249 1.51 -2.01 10.87
C TYR A 249 1.29 -3.22 11.76
N ARG A 250 2.30 -4.07 11.74
CA ARG A 250 2.69 -5.03 12.75
C ARG A 250 3.85 -4.44 13.54
N LEU A 251 3.58 -4.04 14.77
CA LEU A 251 4.61 -3.60 15.71
C LEU A 251 5.03 -4.79 16.57
N GLY A 252 6.29 -4.81 16.94
CA GLY A 252 6.79 -5.86 17.80
C GLY A 252 8.15 -5.60 18.39
N GLY A 253 8.69 -6.66 18.97
CA GLY A 253 9.93 -6.69 19.71
C GLY A 253 9.77 -6.27 21.17
N THR A 254 10.68 -6.79 22.00
CA THR A 254 10.75 -6.59 23.45
C THR A 254 10.83 -5.12 23.85
N ALA A 255 11.37 -4.24 23.00
CA ALA A 255 11.50 -2.82 23.30
C ALA A 255 10.14 -2.09 23.33
N LEU A 256 9.10 -2.64 22.70
CA LEU A 256 7.76 -2.05 22.67
C LEU A 256 7.06 -2.11 24.04
N LEU A 257 7.38 -3.14 24.82
CA LEU A 257 6.78 -3.42 26.12
C LEU A 257 7.58 -2.83 27.30
N THR A 258 8.75 -2.26 27.03
CA THR A 258 9.58 -1.61 28.06
C THR A 258 9.28 -0.11 28.16
N PRO A 259 9.69 0.57 29.25
CA PRO A 259 9.45 2.00 29.43
C PRO A 259 9.91 2.84 28.24
N GLU A 260 9.26 4.00 28.08
CA GLU A 260 9.58 4.97 27.04
C GLU A 260 11.05 5.39 27.07
N SER A 261 11.61 5.70 25.90
CA SER A 261 12.88 6.41 25.78
C SER A 261 12.84 7.38 24.60
N PRO A 262 13.65 8.46 24.61
CA PRO A 262 13.71 9.41 23.50
C PRO A 262 13.92 8.73 22.14
N LYS A 263 14.84 7.75 22.10
CA LYS A 263 15.14 7.01 20.86
C LYS A 263 13.95 6.20 20.33
N LYS A 264 13.14 5.60 21.21
CA LYS A 264 11.93 4.87 20.78
C LYS A 264 10.88 5.81 20.21
N ARG A 265 10.70 6.98 20.84
CA ARG A 265 9.79 8.01 20.33
C ARG A 265 10.21 8.45 18.93
N GLU A 266 11.48 8.80 18.76
CA GLU A 266 12.04 9.19 17.47
C GLU A 266 11.74 8.15 16.40
N ILE A 267 12.09 6.88 16.63
CA ILE A 267 11.86 5.80 15.65
C ILE A 267 10.38 5.67 15.27
N ILE A 268 9.47 5.62 16.27
CA ILE A 268 8.03 5.45 16.00
C ILE A 268 7.49 6.66 15.23
N THR A 269 7.82 7.88 15.67
CA THR A 269 7.34 9.09 15.00
C THR A 269 7.86 9.22 13.58
N GLN A 270 9.13 8.87 13.33
CA GLN A 270 9.71 8.87 11.99
C GLN A 270 8.95 7.94 11.05
N VAL A 271 8.79 6.68 11.43
CA VAL A 271 8.15 5.65 10.60
C VAL A 271 6.70 6.03 10.30
N VAL A 272 5.95 6.53 11.28
CA VAL A 272 4.57 6.98 11.08
C VAL A 272 4.51 8.19 10.15
N ALA A 273 5.38 9.18 10.33
CA ALA A 273 5.41 10.36 9.48
C ALA A 273 5.78 10.04 8.02
N HIS A 274 6.70 9.08 7.82
CA HIS A 274 7.11 8.53 6.52
C HIS A 274 5.93 7.87 5.80
N GLU A 275 5.27 6.88 6.42
CA GLU A 275 4.13 6.22 5.78
C GLU A 275 2.96 7.19 5.55
N MET A 276 2.74 8.15 6.45
CA MET A 276 1.74 9.18 6.21
C MET A 276 2.08 10.05 4.99
N ALA A 277 3.36 10.30 4.67
CA ALA A 277 3.73 11.03 3.46
C ALA A 277 3.28 10.30 2.19
N HIS A 278 3.44 8.96 2.15
CA HIS A 278 2.98 8.14 1.04
C HIS A 278 1.46 8.27 0.77
N LEU A 279 0.64 8.53 1.80
CA LEU A 279 -0.79 8.79 1.59
C LEU A 279 -1.03 9.99 0.69
N TRP A 280 -0.28 11.10 0.87
CA TRP A 280 -0.41 12.29 0.03
C TRP A 280 0.26 12.12 -1.33
N GLN A 281 1.39 11.41 -1.41
CA GLN A 281 1.99 11.04 -2.68
C GLN A 281 1.00 10.21 -3.52
N GLY A 282 0.31 9.25 -2.89
CA GLY A 282 -0.70 8.40 -3.52
C GLY A 282 -2.07 9.05 -3.73
N ASN A 283 -2.33 10.24 -3.16
CA ASN A 283 -3.62 10.92 -3.27
C ASN A 283 -3.82 11.65 -4.62
N VAL A 284 -3.40 11.02 -5.72
CA VAL A 284 -3.47 11.57 -7.08
C VAL A 284 -4.16 10.61 -8.06
N ARG A 285 -4.60 11.09 -9.23
CA ARG A 285 -5.37 10.28 -10.21
C ARG A 285 -4.54 9.15 -10.81
N ARG A 286 -3.24 9.40 -11.01
CA ARG A 286 -2.24 8.46 -11.51
C ARG A 286 -0.98 8.61 -10.67
N GLY A 287 -0.89 7.84 -9.59
CA GLY A 287 0.23 7.87 -8.65
C GLY A 287 0.77 6.47 -8.37
N GLY A 288 1.85 6.41 -7.60
CA GLY A 288 2.51 5.17 -7.21
C GLY A 288 3.79 4.87 -7.99
N VAL A 289 4.52 3.86 -7.51
CA VAL A 289 5.74 3.36 -8.15
C VAL A 289 5.35 2.64 -9.44
N SER A 290 6.06 2.95 -10.52
CA SER A 290 5.94 2.29 -11.82
C SER A 290 7.33 2.20 -12.44
N GLU A 291 7.49 1.50 -13.56
CA GLU A 291 8.78 1.49 -14.28
C GLU A 291 9.25 2.90 -14.66
N GLN A 292 8.32 3.84 -14.83
CA GLN A 292 8.58 5.23 -15.19
C GLN A 292 8.76 6.14 -13.95
N SER A 293 8.60 5.57 -12.76
CA SER A 293 8.69 6.27 -11.47
C SER A 293 9.70 5.56 -10.56
N PRO A 294 10.98 5.97 -10.58
CA PRO A 294 12.02 5.30 -9.82
C PRO A 294 11.71 5.34 -8.31
N PRO A 295 11.97 4.25 -7.55
CA PRO A 295 11.61 4.15 -6.14
C PRO A 295 12.15 5.30 -5.26
N TRP A 296 13.31 5.85 -5.59
CA TRP A 296 13.93 6.94 -4.83
C TRP A 296 13.08 8.21 -4.78
N VAL A 297 12.26 8.47 -5.82
CA VAL A 297 11.36 9.63 -5.85
C VAL A 297 10.28 9.51 -4.78
N HIS A 298 9.77 8.29 -4.55
CA HIS A 298 8.74 8.03 -3.54
C HIS A 298 9.35 7.93 -2.14
N GLU A 299 10.31 7.04 -1.95
CA GLU A 299 10.87 6.76 -0.62
C GLU A 299 11.72 7.91 -0.10
N GLY A 300 12.65 8.43 -0.91
CA GLY A 300 13.44 9.60 -0.55
C GLY A 300 12.61 10.87 -0.41
N GLY A 301 11.54 10.98 -1.21
CA GLY A 301 10.58 12.06 -1.09
C GLY A 301 9.77 11.97 0.20
N ALA A 302 9.33 10.78 0.59
CA ALA A 302 8.61 10.53 1.82
C ALA A 302 9.49 10.83 3.05
N GLU A 303 10.78 10.48 3.02
CA GLU A 303 11.73 10.85 4.07
C GLU A 303 11.86 12.38 4.21
N ALA A 304 11.95 13.10 3.09
CA ALA A 304 12.04 14.56 3.11
C ALA A 304 10.73 15.23 3.58
N MET A 305 9.58 14.72 3.15
CA MET A 305 8.26 15.18 3.59
C MET A 305 8.06 14.90 5.10
N ALA A 306 8.46 13.71 5.57
CA ALA A 306 8.40 13.32 6.97
C ALA A 306 9.25 14.22 7.85
N LEU A 307 10.50 14.48 7.48
CA LEU A 307 11.38 15.38 8.22
C LEU A 307 10.77 16.78 8.36
N ASP A 308 10.28 17.36 7.27
CA ASP A 308 9.64 18.68 7.31
C ASP A 308 8.40 18.66 8.21
N GLY A 309 7.51 17.67 8.08
CA GLY A 309 6.33 17.55 8.93
C GLY A 309 6.66 17.36 10.42
N LEU A 310 7.64 16.52 10.75
CA LEU A 310 8.09 16.29 12.12
C LEU A 310 8.62 17.57 12.77
N LEU A 311 9.37 18.39 12.02
CA LEU A 311 9.88 19.67 12.48
C LEU A 311 8.77 20.73 12.62
N ARG A 312 7.90 20.84 11.60
CA ARG A 312 6.85 21.88 11.55
C ARG A 312 5.73 21.65 12.56
N THR A 313 5.50 20.40 12.95
CA THR A 313 4.53 20.04 14.00
C THR A 313 5.13 20.11 15.41
N GLY A 314 6.43 20.36 15.53
CA GLY A 314 7.15 20.36 16.81
C GLY A 314 7.24 18.97 17.47
N ILE A 315 7.01 17.90 16.71
CA ILE A 315 7.23 16.53 17.19
C ILE A 315 8.73 16.30 17.37
N TRP A 316 9.54 16.80 16.43
CA TRP A 316 10.99 16.83 16.53
C TRP A 316 11.50 18.25 16.74
N SER A 317 12.56 18.35 17.52
CA SER A 317 13.39 19.55 17.66
C SER A 317 14.29 19.76 16.43
N ALA A 318 14.83 20.96 16.30
CA ALA A 318 15.80 21.28 15.24
C ALA A 318 17.06 20.41 15.36
N GLU A 319 17.49 20.11 16.58
CA GLU A 319 18.64 19.24 16.88
C GLU A 319 18.39 17.82 16.40
N GLN A 320 17.19 17.26 16.64
CA GLN A 320 16.80 15.94 16.14
C GLN A 320 16.75 15.91 14.61
N GLY A 321 16.17 16.93 13.99
CA GLY A 321 16.15 17.03 12.53
C GLY A 321 17.55 17.12 11.94
N LYS A 322 18.45 17.90 12.54
CA LYS A 322 19.85 17.95 12.12
C LYS A 322 20.55 16.60 12.27
N ALA A 323 20.39 15.95 13.43
CA ALA A 323 21.00 14.64 13.67
C ALA A 323 20.51 13.58 12.68
N TYR A 324 19.21 13.61 12.34
CA TYR A 324 18.63 12.75 11.31
C TYR A 324 19.25 13.03 9.93
N THR A 325 19.26 14.30 9.49
CA THR A 325 19.85 14.68 8.21
C THR A 325 21.32 14.26 8.11
N ASP A 326 22.13 14.56 9.11
CA ASP A 326 23.56 14.20 9.12
C ASP A 326 23.74 12.66 9.04
N ALA A 327 22.92 11.89 9.75
CA ALA A 327 22.97 10.44 9.72
C ALA A 327 22.55 9.86 8.36
N THR A 328 21.47 10.34 7.77
CA THR A 328 20.94 9.87 6.48
C THR A 328 21.88 10.23 5.33
N LEU A 329 22.48 11.42 5.34
CA LEU A 329 23.49 11.82 4.35
C LEU A 329 24.76 10.97 4.50
N GLY A 330 25.26 10.80 5.73
CA GLY A 330 26.43 9.94 5.98
C GLY A 330 26.19 8.46 5.64
N GLU A 331 24.94 8.00 5.67
CA GLU A 331 24.56 6.69 5.15
C GLU A 331 24.64 6.62 3.63
N CYS A 332 24.11 7.62 2.93
CA CYS A 332 24.21 7.67 1.47
C CYS A 332 25.67 7.74 0.98
N GLU A 333 26.54 8.48 1.68
CA GLU A 333 27.97 8.52 1.41
C GLU A 333 28.61 7.12 1.50
N LYS A 334 28.27 6.35 2.54
CA LYS A 334 28.73 4.95 2.71
C LYS A 334 28.20 4.01 1.63
N LEU A 335 27.08 4.36 1.01
CA LEU A 335 26.47 3.64 -0.11
C LEU A 335 26.93 4.18 -1.47
N GLU A 336 27.95 5.05 -1.50
CA GLU A 336 28.54 5.62 -2.71
C GLU A 336 27.52 6.33 -3.60
N HIS A 337 26.54 6.99 -2.99
CA HIS A 337 25.45 7.69 -3.69
C HIS A 337 24.59 6.79 -4.60
N SER A 338 24.52 5.49 -4.29
CA SER A 338 23.85 4.48 -5.11
C SER A 338 22.44 4.15 -4.63
N PHE A 339 21.49 4.07 -5.57
CA PHE A 339 20.13 3.55 -5.35
C PHE A 339 20.03 2.02 -5.49
N ALA A 340 21.14 1.32 -5.71
CA ALA A 340 21.11 -0.12 -6.02
C ALA A 340 20.66 -1.01 -4.84
N THR A 341 20.62 -0.45 -3.63
CA THR A 341 20.21 -1.18 -2.42
C THR A 341 18.91 -0.60 -1.86
N TYR A 342 18.19 -1.40 -1.10
CA TYR A 342 17.00 -0.94 -0.37
C TYR A 342 17.31 0.31 0.44
N ARG A 343 18.38 0.31 1.25
CA ARG A 343 18.80 1.49 2.03
C ARG A 343 19.18 2.69 1.16
N GLY A 344 19.80 2.44 0.00
CA GLY A 344 20.20 3.48 -0.95
C GLY A 344 19.02 4.25 -1.53
N ILE A 345 17.91 3.56 -1.81
CA ILE A 345 16.67 4.18 -2.30
C ILE A 345 16.18 5.28 -1.33
N TYR A 346 16.25 5.04 -0.01
CA TYR A 346 15.81 5.99 1.02
C TYR A 346 16.87 7.05 1.26
N ALA A 347 18.08 6.65 1.67
CA ALA A 347 19.11 7.58 2.11
C ALA A 347 19.60 8.48 0.97
N CYS A 348 19.87 7.91 -0.20
CA CYS A 348 20.31 8.69 -1.36
C CYS A 348 19.15 9.39 -2.06
N GLY A 349 17.93 8.86 -1.96
CA GLY A 349 16.73 9.59 -2.40
C GLY A 349 16.52 10.87 -1.58
N PHE A 350 16.61 10.77 -0.25
CA PHE A 350 16.57 11.91 0.65
C PHE A 350 17.69 12.92 0.34
N GLU A 351 18.91 12.44 0.11
CA GLU A 351 20.03 13.29 -0.31
C GLU A 351 19.68 14.10 -1.57
N ARG A 352 19.08 13.46 -2.59
CA ARG A 352 18.68 14.17 -3.82
C ARG A 352 17.76 15.32 -3.50
N PHE A 353 16.66 15.10 -2.78
CA PHE A 353 15.74 16.18 -2.39
C PHE A 353 16.44 17.28 -1.58
N ASN A 354 17.31 16.92 -0.64
CA ASN A 354 18.07 17.87 0.18
C ASN A 354 19.06 18.72 -0.65
N ARG A 355 19.54 18.21 -1.80
CA ARG A 355 20.44 18.92 -2.72
C ARG A 355 19.72 19.86 -3.69
N LEU A 356 18.42 19.69 -3.93
CA LEU A 356 17.66 20.51 -4.90
C LEU A 356 17.54 21.99 -4.50
N LYS A 357 17.79 22.34 -3.22
CA LYS A 357 17.68 23.71 -2.68
C LYS A 357 16.29 24.34 -2.91
N VAL A 358 15.27 23.51 -3.01
CA VAL A 358 13.85 23.90 -3.00
C VAL A 358 13.19 23.33 -1.77
N ASP A 359 12.26 24.07 -1.18
CA ASP A 359 11.49 23.57 -0.05
C ASP A 359 10.63 22.37 -0.49
N ILE A 360 10.56 21.34 0.35
CA ILE A 360 9.91 20.07 0.00
C ILE A 360 8.41 20.24 -0.24
N VAL A 361 7.76 21.14 0.51
CA VAL A 361 6.32 21.41 0.42
C VAL A 361 5.91 21.98 -0.94
N PRO A 362 6.45 23.12 -1.41
CA PRO A 362 6.10 23.64 -2.73
C PRO A 362 6.46 22.68 -3.86
N LEU A 363 7.60 21.97 -3.77
CA LEU A 363 7.96 20.96 -4.77
C LEU A 363 6.88 19.87 -4.88
N TRP A 364 6.49 19.25 -3.77
CA TRP A 364 5.48 18.20 -3.78
C TRP A 364 4.08 18.70 -4.14
N ARG A 365 3.72 19.94 -3.76
CA ARG A 365 2.47 20.57 -4.26
C ARG A 365 2.44 20.63 -5.78
N ASP A 366 3.53 21.06 -6.40
CA ASP A 366 3.61 21.16 -7.86
C ASP A 366 3.62 19.78 -8.52
N MET A 367 4.31 18.79 -7.93
CA MET A 367 4.28 17.40 -8.41
C MET A 367 2.87 16.81 -8.35
N ILE A 368 2.19 16.97 -7.20
CA ILE A 368 0.79 16.54 -7.01
C ILE A 368 -0.11 17.19 -8.06
N ALA A 369 0.02 18.51 -8.26
CA ALA A 369 -0.79 19.25 -9.23
C ALA A 369 -0.54 18.79 -10.68
N ALA A 370 0.71 18.48 -11.03
CA ALA A 370 1.06 17.93 -12.34
C ALA A 370 0.45 16.52 -12.54
N ALA A 371 0.56 15.65 -11.54
CA ALA A 371 0.00 14.32 -11.59
C ALA A 371 -1.55 14.33 -11.66
N ASP A 372 -2.21 15.20 -10.90
CA ASP A 372 -3.67 15.30 -10.91
C ASP A 372 -4.25 16.00 -12.13
N GLY A 373 -3.66 17.12 -12.52
CA GLY A 373 -4.18 17.96 -13.62
C GLY A 373 -3.85 17.41 -15.00
N LYS A 374 -2.66 16.83 -15.17
CA LYS A 374 -2.14 16.39 -16.47
C LYS A 374 -1.99 14.87 -16.61
N GLY A 375 -2.18 14.13 -15.51
CA GLY A 375 -2.00 12.68 -15.50
C GLY A 375 -0.54 12.26 -15.64
N GLU A 376 0.40 13.16 -15.33
CA GLU A 376 1.83 12.86 -15.33
C GLU A 376 2.18 11.86 -14.20
N ILE A 377 3.16 11.01 -14.45
CA ILE A 377 3.68 10.07 -13.45
C ILE A 377 4.85 10.75 -12.74
N TYR A 378 4.93 10.61 -11.42
CA TYR A 378 6.10 11.09 -10.68
C TYR A 378 7.37 10.49 -11.24
N SER A 379 8.35 11.33 -11.56
CA SER A 379 9.57 10.91 -12.21
C SER A 379 10.70 11.83 -11.84
N GLU A 380 11.93 11.35 -12.02
CA GLU A 380 13.15 12.17 -11.88
C GLU A 380 13.08 13.42 -12.76
N ALA A 381 12.63 13.28 -14.02
CA ALA A 381 12.47 14.40 -14.93
C ALA A 381 11.47 15.46 -14.42
N MET A 382 10.38 15.05 -13.76
CA MET A 382 9.44 15.97 -13.13
C MET A 382 10.09 16.73 -11.97
N VAL A 383 10.80 16.02 -11.09
CA VAL A 383 11.52 16.60 -9.95
C VAL A 383 12.52 17.66 -10.43
N ASP A 384 13.38 17.31 -11.39
CA ASP A 384 14.40 18.22 -11.92
C ASP A 384 13.78 19.44 -12.61
N ALA A 385 12.73 19.24 -13.41
CA ALA A 385 12.05 20.32 -14.13
C ALA A 385 11.37 21.32 -13.19
N LEU A 386 10.79 20.85 -12.07
CA LEU A 386 10.16 21.70 -11.06
C LEU A 386 11.21 22.39 -10.18
N ALA A 387 12.27 21.68 -9.79
CA ALA A 387 13.38 22.25 -9.02
C ALA A 387 14.07 23.39 -9.79
N ALA A 388 14.29 23.24 -11.10
CA ALA A 388 14.88 24.27 -11.95
C ALA A 388 14.06 25.57 -12.03
N ARG A 389 12.75 25.53 -11.73
CA ARG A 389 11.87 26.72 -11.67
C ARG A 389 11.93 27.46 -10.34
N GLY A 390 12.70 26.94 -9.37
CA GLY A 390 12.89 27.55 -8.05
C GLY A 390 11.64 27.53 -7.17
N GLY A 391 10.78 26.52 -7.33
CA GLY A 391 9.55 26.39 -6.53
C GLY A 391 8.54 27.52 -6.76
N LYS A 392 8.67 28.30 -7.83
CA LYS A 392 7.63 29.24 -8.26
C LYS A 392 6.49 28.42 -8.84
N ALA A 393 5.33 28.44 -8.17
CA ALA A 393 4.10 27.81 -8.62
C ALA A 393 3.85 28.10 -10.11
N ALA A 394 3.36 27.11 -10.85
CA ALA A 394 2.88 27.32 -12.21
C ALA A 394 1.80 28.43 -12.22
N PRO A 395 1.74 29.26 -13.29
CA PRO A 395 0.70 30.27 -13.42
C PRO A 395 -0.71 29.67 -13.44
#